data_AF-A0A4R4KM72-F1
#
_entry.id   AF-A0A4R4KM72-F1
#
_cell.length_a   1.000
_cell.length_b   1.000
_cell.length_c   1.000
_cell.angle_alpha   90.00
_cell.angle_beta   90.00
_cell.angle_gamma   90.00
#
_symmetry.space_group_name_H-M   'P 1'
#
loop_
_entity.id
_entity.type
_entity.pdbx_description
1 polymer ?
#
loop_
_entity_poly.entity_id
_entity_poly.type
_entity_poly.pdbx_seq_one_letter_code
_entity_poly.pdbx_strand_id
1 'polypeptide(L)'
;MIRGRQQYGQKQRKPLTDEKRQQMINESRACMVVQFHNNPKQMKMWSKCNQRKHRNIGDAINYLMWLVNEYKNWKGCVCSAAIFDTRATKNTGAENKIYQFERGHWVLESSNISW
;
A
#
# COMPACT_ATOMS: atom_id res chain seq x y z
N MET A 1 43.19 -14.35 18.17
CA MET A 1 41.89 -13.68 18.13
C MET A 1 41.82 -12.74 16.93
N ILE A 2 41.08 -13.09 15.89
CA ILE A 2 40.81 -12.18 14.76
C ILE A 2 39.29 -12.02 14.71
N ARG A 3 38.81 -10.83 15.08
CA ARG A 3 37.39 -10.45 15.05
C ARG A 3 36.95 -10.32 13.59
N GLY A 4 36.22 -11.31 13.10
CA GLY A 4 35.59 -11.26 11.78
C GLY A 4 34.60 -10.10 11.70
N ARG A 5 34.85 -9.16 10.79
CA ARG A 5 33.91 -8.10 10.42
C ARG A 5 32.64 -8.75 9.85
N GLN A 6 31.51 -8.60 10.53
CA GLN A 6 30.21 -8.98 9.98
C GLN A 6 29.92 -8.11 8.74
N GLN A 7 30.03 -8.71 7.56
CA GLN A 7 29.51 -8.11 6.33
C GLN A 7 27.98 -8.12 6.41
N TYR A 8 27.37 -6.95 6.62
CA TYR A 8 25.94 -6.74 6.42
C TYR A 8 25.66 -6.76 4.91
N GLY A 9 25.72 -7.96 4.32
CA GLY A 9 25.27 -8.19 2.95
C GLY A 9 23.78 -7.86 2.88
N GLN A 10 23.42 -6.95 1.97
CA GLN A 10 22.04 -6.67 1.61
C GLN A 10 21.40 -7.98 1.13
N LYS A 11 20.70 -8.69 2.02
CA LYS A 11 19.79 -9.77 1.62
C LYS A 11 18.71 -9.12 0.76
N GLN A 12 18.89 -9.14 -0.57
CA GLN A 12 17.81 -8.84 -1.50
C GLN A 12 16.64 -9.72 -1.08
N ARG A 13 15.55 -9.08 -0.60
CA ARG A 13 14.36 -9.82 -0.19
C ARG A 13 13.88 -10.58 -1.42
N LYS A 14 13.84 -11.91 -1.32
CA LYS A 14 13.31 -12.75 -2.39
C LYS A 14 11.91 -12.23 -2.76
N PRO A 15 11.59 -12.13 -4.06
CA PRO A 15 10.23 -11.81 -4.49
C PRO A 15 9.21 -12.72 -3.81
N LEU A 16 8.01 -12.20 -3.55
CA LEU A 16 6.91 -13.03 -3.07
C LEU A 16 6.61 -14.11 -4.12
N THR A 17 6.49 -15.35 -3.67
CA THR A 17 5.90 -16.43 -4.49
C THR A 17 4.45 -16.08 -4.82
N ASP A 18 3.93 -16.64 -5.90
CA ASP A 18 2.55 -16.35 -6.33
C ASP A 18 1.52 -16.73 -5.26
N GLU A 19 1.74 -17.84 -4.55
CA GLU A 19 0.93 -18.25 -3.39
C GLU A 19 0.93 -17.20 -2.27
N LYS A 20 2.11 -16.69 -1.89
CA LYS A 20 2.24 -15.66 -0.85
C LYS A 20 1.64 -14.34 -1.28
N ARG A 21 1.71 -14.03 -2.58
CA ARG A 21 1.06 -12.86 -3.16
C ARG A 21 -0.45 -13.01 -3.07
N GLN A 22 -0.99 -14.16 -3.44
CA GLN A 22 -2.43 -14.41 -3.38
C GLN A 22 -2.95 -14.40 -1.94
N GLN A 23 -2.22 -15.01 -1.01
CA GLN A 23 -2.53 -14.96 0.41
C GLN A 23 -2.58 -13.52 0.92
N MET A 24 -1.55 -12.71 0.59
CA MET A 24 -1.53 -11.29 0.94
C MET A 24 -2.75 -10.54 0.38
N ILE A 25 -3.12 -10.79 -0.88
CA ILE A 25 -4.31 -10.15 -1.50
C ILE A 25 -5.59 -10.57 -0.77
N ASN A 26 -5.75 -11.85 -0.47
CA ASN A 26 -6.92 -12.39 0.22
C ASN A 26 -7.09 -11.80 1.62
N GLU A 27 -5.99 -11.70 2.36
CA GLU A 27 -5.97 -11.17 3.74
C GLU A 27 -6.03 -9.64 3.81
N SER A 28 -5.70 -8.95 2.71
CA SER A 28 -5.67 -7.48 2.68
C SER A 28 -7.04 -6.86 2.91
N ARG A 29 -7.05 -5.78 3.68
CA ARG A 29 -8.26 -5.00 3.97
C ARG A 29 -8.45 -3.85 3.02
N ALA A 30 -7.36 -3.26 2.53
CA ALA A 30 -7.39 -2.17 1.57
C ALA A 30 -6.37 -2.40 0.45
N CYS A 31 -6.68 -1.82 -0.71
CA CYS A 31 -5.79 -1.75 -1.86
C CYS A 31 -5.59 -0.30 -2.25
N MET A 32 -4.40 0.05 -2.74
CA MET A 32 -4.10 1.35 -3.30
C MET A 32 -3.63 1.19 -4.74
N VAL A 33 -4.22 1.96 -5.64
CA VAL A 33 -3.69 2.20 -6.99
C VAL A 33 -2.94 3.52 -6.94
N VAL A 34 -1.68 3.53 -7.36
CA VAL A 34 -0.83 4.73 -7.33
C VAL A 34 -0.16 4.95 -8.68
N GLN A 35 -0.10 6.20 -9.11
CA GLN A 35 0.63 6.65 -10.30
C GLN A 35 1.71 7.65 -9.87
N PHE A 36 2.92 7.50 -10.41
CA PHE A 36 4.05 8.38 -10.10
C PHE A 36 4.30 9.34 -11.25
N HIS A 37 4.79 10.55 -10.96
CA HIS A 37 5.16 11.52 -12.00
C HIS A 37 6.20 10.96 -12.98
N ASN A 38 7.13 10.15 -12.48
CA ASN A 38 8.22 9.57 -13.27
C ASN A 38 7.85 8.24 -13.95
N ASN A 39 6.63 7.72 -13.73
CA ASN A 39 6.20 6.47 -14.33
C ASN A 39 4.70 6.53 -14.66
N PRO A 40 4.33 6.54 -15.96
CA PRO A 40 2.92 6.60 -16.36
C PRO A 40 2.15 5.32 -16.04
N LYS A 41 2.83 4.21 -15.72
CA LYS A 41 2.17 2.97 -15.33
C LYS A 41 1.63 3.07 -13.91
N GLN A 42 0.39 2.64 -13.74
CA GLN A 42 -0.21 2.46 -12.43
C GLN A 42 0.40 1.25 -11.72
N MET A 43 0.65 1.41 -10.43
CA MET A 43 1.10 0.34 -9.54
C MET A 43 0.00 0.03 -8.53
N LYS A 44 -0.27 -1.25 -8.32
CA LYS A 44 -1.19 -1.73 -7.27
C LYS A 44 -0.41 -2.15 -6.03
N MET A 45 -0.82 -1.64 -4.88
CA MET A 45 -0.25 -1.96 -3.59
C MET A 45 -1.35 -2.40 -2.64
N TRP A 46 -1.18 -3.58 -2.05
CA TRP A 46 -2.11 -4.11 -1.06
C TRP A 46 -1.60 -3.78 0.35
N SER A 47 -2.51 -3.52 1.30
CA SER A 47 -2.13 -3.29 2.70
C SER A 47 -1.31 -4.47 3.22
N LYS A 48 -0.07 -4.24 3.68
CA LYS A 48 0.83 -5.33 4.06
C LYS A 48 0.39 -5.98 5.38
N CYS A 49 -0.22 -7.16 5.33
CA CYS A 49 -0.70 -7.91 6.50
C CYS A 49 0.36 -8.21 7.58
N ASN A 50 1.65 -8.22 7.26
CA ASN A 50 2.70 -8.72 8.18
C ASN A 50 3.69 -7.67 8.72
N GLN A 51 3.51 -6.37 8.47
CA GLN A 51 4.39 -5.33 9.06
C GLN A 51 3.73 -4.48 10.14
N ARG A 52 2.39 -4.45 10.19
CA ARG A 52 1.59 -3.85 11.27
C ARG A 52 0.34 -4.69 11.41
N LYS A 53 -0.04 -5.08 12.64
CA LYS A 53 -1.33 -5.76 12.86
C LYS A 53 -2.44 -4.76 12.55
N HIS A 54 -2.85 -4.64 11.28
CA HIS A 54 -3.97 -3.82 10.87
C HIS A 54 -5.22 -4.42 11.50
N ARG A 55 -5.68 -3.87 12.64
CA ARG A 55 -6.80 -4.43 13.39
C ARG A 55 -8.11 -4.13 12.66
N ASN A 56 -8.19 -2.95 12.06
CA ASN A 56 -9.35 -2.44 11.35
C ASN A 56 -8.96 -1.89 9.96
N ILE A 57 -9.97 -1.44 9.21
CA ILE A 57 -9.78 -0.82 7.90
C ILE A 57 -9.00 0.50 8.00
N GLY A 58 -9.21 1.27 9.08
CA GLY A 58 -8.51 2.54 9.33
C GLY A 58 -6.99 2.38 9.41
N ASP A 59 -6.50 1.35 10.09
CA ASP A 59 -5.07 1.04 10.15
C ASP A 59 -4.47 0.74 8.77
N ALA A 60 -5.24 0.06 7.91
CA ALA A 60 -4.83 -0.26 6.56
C ALA A 60 -4.77 1.00 5.69
N ILE A 61 -5.80 1.85 5.76
CA ILE A 61 -5.85 3.14 5.08
C ILE A 61 -4.70 4.05 5.52
N ASN A 62 -4.50 4.21 6.84
CA ASN A 62 -3.45 5.06 7.39
C ASN A 62 -2.05 4.63 6.93
N TYR A 63 -1.83 3.32 6.80
CA TYR A 63 -0.59 2.81 6.24
C TYR A 63 -0.41 3.17 4.75
N LEU A 64 -1.46 3.04 3.95
CA LEU A 64 -1.42 3.39 2.53
C LEU A 64 -1.22 4.91 2.33
N MET A 65 -1.88 5.73 3.15
CA MET A 65 -1.65 7.19 3.17
C MET A 65 -0.22 7.53 3.58
N TRP A 66 0.33 6.87 4.60
CA TRP A 66 1.73 7.04 5.00
C TRP A 66 2.71 6.69 3.87
N LEU A 67 2.41 5.67 3.05
CA LEU A 67 3.25 5.35 1.88
C LEU A 67 3.31 6.51 0.89
N VAL A 68 2.20 7.20 0.65
CA VAL A 68 2.17 8.34 -0.28
C VAL A 68 2.84 9.57 0.34
N ASN A 69 2.56 9.85 1.61
CA ASN A 69 2.95 11.11 2.24
C ASN A 69 4.40 11.10 2.79
N GLU A 70 4.86 9.96 3.32
CA GLU A 70 6.08 9.90 4.15
C GLU A 70 7.11 8.88 3.71
N TYR A 71 6.74 7.87 2.93
CA TYR A 71 7.72 6.87 2.51
C TYR A 71 8.76 7.51 1.58
N LYS A 72 10.03 7.47 2.00
CA LYS A 72 11.16 8.16 1.34
C LYS A 72 11.22 8.00 -0.19
N ASN A 73 10.82 6.84 -0.71
CA ASN A 73 10.90 6.56 -2.15
C ASN A 73 9.70 7.11 -2.94
N TRP A 74 8.61 7.48 -2.27
CA TRP A 74 7.36 7.90 -2.89
C TRP A 74 7.02 9.36 -2.61
N LYS A 75 7.47 9.90 -1.47
CA LYS A 75 7.25 11.28 -1.06
C LYS A 75 7.67 12.26 -2.17
N GLY A 76 6.73 13.09 -2.62
CA GLY A 76 6.94 14.06 -3.71
C GLY A 76 6.95 13.48 -5.12
N CYS A 77 6.84 12.15 -5.28
CA CYS A 77 6.86 11.47 -6.58
C CYS A 77 5.47 11.01 -7.03
N VAL A 78 4.48 10.98 -6.13
CA VAL A 78 3.13 10.49 -6.41
C VAL A 78 2.33 11.58 -7.14
N CYS A 79 1.86 11.25 -8.34
CA CYS A 79 1.00 12.10 -9.15
C CYS A 79 -0.46 11.98 -8.72
N SER A 80 -0.93 10.75 -8.58
CA SER A 80 -2.27 10.44 -8.08
C SER A 80 -2.27 9.10 -7.36
N ALA A 81 -3.21 8.93 -6.43
CA ALA A 81 -3.46 7.65 -5.80
C ALA A 81 -4.95 7.48 -5.48
N ALA A 82 -5.41 6.24 -5.35
CA ALA A 82 -6.75 5.94 -4.86
C ALA A 82 -6.69 4.73 -3.94
N ILE A 83 -7.40 4.79 -2.81
CA ILE A 83 -7.50 3.70 -1.83
C ILE A 83 -8.91 3.09 -1.94
N PHE A 84 -8.98 1.77 -1.91
CA PHE A 84 -10.20 0.97 -2.08
C PHE A 84 -10.40 0.04 -0.88
N ASP A 85 -11.65 -0.10 -0.41
CA ASP A 85 -12.05 -1.14 0.53
C ASP A 85 -12.05 -2.47 -0.19
N THR A 86 -11.36 -3.46 0.37
CA THR A 86 -11.29 -4.79 -0.22
C THR A 86 -11.74 -5.88 0.74
N ARG A 87 -12.43 -5.53 1.84
CA ARG A 87 -13.00 -6.48 2.78
C ARG A 87 -14.07 -7.36 2.12
N ALA A 88 -14.95 -6.77 1.31
CA ALA A 88 -16.02 -7.47 0.62
C ALA A 88 -15.59 -8.02 -0.75
N THR A 89 -14.95 -7.19 -1.58
CA THR A 89 -14.55 -7.57 -2.95
C THR A 89 -13.13 -7.09 -3.25
N LYS A 90 -12.32 -7.93 -3.90
CA LYS A 90 -10.90 -7.61 -4.22
C LYS A 90 -10.73 -6.82 -5.50
N ASN A 91 -11.68 -5.95 -5.83
CA ASN A 91 -11.66 -5.13 -7.04
C ASN A 91 -11.17 -3.70 -6.73
N THR A 92 -11.04 -2.87 -7.76
CA THR A 92 -10.74 -1.43 -7.63
C THR A 92 -11.82 -0.60 -8.34
N GLY A 93 -13.08 -1.03 -8.19
CA GLY A 93 -14.24 -0.33 -8.75
C GLY A 93 -14.56 0.95 -7.98
N ALA A 94 -15.37 1.83 -8.58
CA ALA A 94 -15.76 3.10 -7.98
C ALA A 94 -16.54 2.90 -6.67
N GLU A 95 -17.32 1.83 -6.59
CA GLU A 95 -18.13 1.44 -5.43
C GLU A 95 -17.31 1.19 -4.16
N ASN A 96 -16.04 0.78 -4.33
CA ASN A 96 -15.13 0.47 -3.23
C ASN A 96 -14.15 1.61 -2.93
N LYS A 97 -14.16 2.67 -3.73
CA LYS A 97 -13.18 3.76 -3.60
C LYS A 97 -13.47 4.56 -2.33
N ILE A 98 -12.49 4.62 -1.44
CA ILE A 98 -12.54 5.28 -0.13
C ILE A 98 -11.96 6.70 -0.24
N TYR A 99 -10.73 6.79 -0.73
CA TYR A 99 -9.99 8.04 -0.84
C TYR A 99 -9.36 8.20 -2.21
N GLN A 100 -9.19 9.45 -2.63
CA GLN A 100 -8.46 9.85 -3.83
C GLN A 100 -7.44 10.92 -3.47
N PHE A 101 -6.20 10.72 -3.88
CA PHE A 101 -5.10 11.68 -3.73
C PHE A 101 -4.89 12.37 -5.06
N GLU A 102 -5.10 13.67 -5.09
CA GLU A 102 -4.85 14.53 -6.24
C GLU A 102 -4.35 15.89 -5.78
N ARG A 103 -3.52 16.53 -6.62
CA ARG A 103 -3.00 17.89 -6.36
C ARG A 103 -2.45 18.07 -4.93
N GLY A 104 -1.76 17.04 -4.43
CA GLY A 104 -1.07 17.09 -3.13
C GLY A 104 -1.94 16.86 -1.89
N HIS A 105 -3.22 16.51 -2.03
CA HIS A 105 -4.10 16.26 -0.87
C HIS A 105 -5.02 15.07 -1.08
N TRP A 106 -5.50 14.51 0.03
CA TRP A 106 -6.46 13.41 0.06
C TRP A 106 -7.89 13.95 0.13
N VAL A 107 -8.76 13.43 -0.72
CA VAL A 107 -10.20 13.69 -0.76
C VAL A 107 -10.93 12.39 -0.42
N LEU A 108 -11.93 12.48 0.46
CA LEU A 108 -12.82 11.37 0.77
C LEU A 108 -13.85 11.24 -0.35
N GLU A 109 -13.93 10.08 -0.98
CA GLU A 109 -14.81 9.83 -2.14
C GLU A 109 -16.11 9.13 -1.74
N SER A 110 -16.04 8.17 -0.82
CA SER A 110 -17.20 7.43 -0.35
C SER A 110 -17.36 7.54 1.16
N SER A 111 -18.55 7.93 1.60
CA SER A 111 -18.97 7.99 3.00
C SER A 111 -19.52 6.67 3.54
N ASN A 112 -19.59 5.60 2.72
CA ASN A 112 -20.14 4.29 3.11
C ASN A 112 -19.16 3.43 3.92
N ILE A 113 -18.18 4.03 4.58
CA ILE A 113 -17.21 3.30 5.40
C ILE A 113 -17.79 3.18 6.82
N SER A 114 -18.19 1.97 7.21
CA SER A 114 -18.33 1.63 8.61
C SER A 114 -16.94 1.43 9.23
N TRP A 115 -16.62 2.30 10.18
CA TRP A 115 -15.34 2.33 10.91
C TRP A 115 -15.19 1.17 11.90
#